data_AF-A0A1T2XUU2-F1
#
_entry.id   AF-A0A1T2XUU2-F1
#
_cell.length_a   1.000
_cell.length_b   1.000
_cell.length_c   1.000
_cell.angle_alpha   90.00
_cell.angle_beta   90.00
_cell.angle_gamma   90.00
#
_symmetry.space_group_name_H-M   'P 1'
#
loop_
_entity.id
_entity.type
_entity.pdbx_description
1 polymer ?
#
loop_
_entity_poly.entity_id
_entity_poly.type
_entity_poly.pdbx_seq_one_letter_code
_entity_poly.pdbx_strand_id
1 'polypeptide(L)'
;MIKDSPNPPLDSSSLHAAAHRAINYYLNSSEKLEPSAEGYGVFTVREGLDVETLLVNASDDLASVQALASHLAFEIDGNPRSVALGISRMLEGIQLLVEKALTLNQA
;
A
#
# COMPACT_ATOMS: atom_id res chain seq x y z
N MET A 1 29.92 -36.81 -47.58
CA MET A 1 29.15 -37.69 -46.66
C MET A 1 28.29 -36.79 -45.79
N ILE A 2 26.99 -36.69 -46.06
CA ILE A 2 26.05 -35.91 -45.23
C ILE A 2 25.69 -36.77 -44.02
N LYS A 3 25.87 -36.24 -42.82
CA LYS A 3 25.52 -36.92 -41.57
C LYS A 3 24.05 -36.60 -41.29
N ASP A 4 23.16 -37.49 -41.72
CA ASP A 4 21.76 -37.43 -41.32
C ASP A 4 21.68 -37.66 -39.81
N SER A 5 21.41 -36.60 -39.06
CA SER A 5 21.06 -36.71 -37.65
C SER A 5 19.67 -37.36 -37.59
N PRO A 6 19.49 -38.50 -36.90
CA PRO A 6 18.17 -39.11 -36.78
C PRO A 6 17.24 -38.12 -36.08
N ASN A 7 16.15 -37.73 -36.75
CA ASN A 7 15.07 -36.99 -36.12
C ASN A 7 14.32 -37.96 -35.20
N PRO A 8 14.37 -37.80 -33.86
CA PRO A 8 13.70 -38.72 -32.96
C PRO A 8 12.18 -38.71 -33.21
N PRO A 9 11.50 -39.86 -33.03
CA PRO A 9 10.06 -39.94 -33.23
C PRO A 9 9.34 -38.97 -32.29
N LEU A 10 8.38 -38.23 -32.83
CA LEU A 10 7.56 -37.28 -32.10
C LEU A 10 6.66 -38.07 -31.13
N ASP A 11 7.05 -38.15 -29.85
CA ASP A 11 6.23 -38.79 -28.82
C ASP A 11 5.09 -37.85 -28.41
N SER A 12 3.92 -38.08 -29.00
CA SER A 12 2.70 -37.31 -28.75
C SER A 12 2.25 -37.36 -27.30
N SER A 13 2.58 -38.44 -26.56
CA SER A 13 2.21 -38.58 -25.15
C SER A 13 3.01 -37.65 -24.25
N SER A 14 4.32 -37.52 -24.53
CA SER A 14 5.23 -36.58 -23.89
C SER A 14 4.80 -35.13 -24.16
N LEU A 15 4.44 -34.81 -25.41
CA LEU A 15 3.93 -33.49 -25.77
C LEU A 15 2.61 -33.17 -25.05
N HIS A 16 1.70 -34.15 -24.96
CA HIS A 16 0.43 -33.97 -24.25
C HIS A 16 0.64 -33.75 -22.75
N ALA A 17 1.56 -34.50 -22.13
CA ALA A 17 1.92 -34.32 -20.72
C ALA A 17 2.56 -32.95 -20.46
N ALA A 18 3.46 -32.50 -21.34
CA ALA A 18 4.07 -31.18 -21.26
C ALA A 18 3.03 -30.06 -21.43
N ALA A 19 2.08 -30.20 -22.35
CA ALA A 19 1.00 -29.25 -22.56
C ALA A 19 0.09 -29.15 -21.33
N HIS A 20 -0.33 -30.28 -20.76
CA HIS A 20 -1.12 -30.29 -19.51
C HIS A 20 -0.37 -29.67 -18.34
N ARG A 21 0.95 -29.92 -18.23
CA ARG A 21 1.79 -29.29 -17.20
C ARG A 21 1.85 -27.78 -17.38
N ALA A 22 2.04 -27.29 -18.60
CA ALA A 22 2.06 -25.86 -18.89
C ALA A 22 0.69 -25.21 -18.62
N ILE A 23 -0.40 -25.82 -19.07
CA ILE A 23 -1.77 -25.34 -18.84
C ILE A 23 -2.05 -25.25 -17.33
N ASN A 24 -1.72 -26.28 -16.56
CA ASN A 24 -1.91 -26.24 -15.10
C ASN A 24 -1.02 -25.19 -14.42
N TYR A 25 0.21 -24.99 -14.89
CA TYR A 25 1.11 -23.99 -14.34
C TYR A 25 0.64 -22.54 -14.64
N TYR A 26 0.11 -22.28 -15.83
CA TYR A 26 -0.30 -20.93 -16.23
C TYR A 26 -1.76 -20.60 -15.91
N LEU A 27 -2.67 -21.58 -15.94
CA LEU A 27 -4.11 -21.33 -15.73
C LEU A 27 -4.59 -21.70 -14.33
N ASN A 28 -3.94 -22.68 -13.68
CA ASN A 28 -4.35 -23.21 -12.38
C ASN A 28 -3.31 -22.98 -11.28
N SER A 29 -2.24 -22.21 -11.51
CA SER A 29 -1.36 -21.83 -10.40
C SER A 29 -2.11 -20.87 -9.49
N SER A 30 -2.67 -21.43 -8.43
CA SER A 30 -2.90 -20.72 -7.18
C SER A 30 -1.55 -20.48 -6.47
N GLU A 31 -0.46 -20.25 -7.22
CA GLU A 31 0.75 -19.67 -6.67
C GLU A 31 0.32 -18.30 -6.18
N LYS A 32 0.07 -18.27 -4.87
CA LYS A 32 0.01 -17.10 -4.02
C LYS A 32 0.89 -16.05 -4.66
N LEU A 33 0.26 -15.08 -5.31
CA LEU A 33 0.88 -13.85 -5.72
C LEU A 33 1.45 -13.29 -4.43
N GLU A 34 2.70 -13.63 -4.11
CA GLU A 34 3.47 -12.82 -3.20
C GLU A 34 3.35 -11.43 -3.81
N PRO A 35 2.69 -10.49 -3.12
CA PRO A 35 2.49 -9.18 -3.68
C PRO A 35 3.88 -8.71 -4.04
N SER A 36 4.06 -8.38 -5.32
CA SER A 36 5.23 -7.67 -5.80
C SER A 36 5.29 -6.36 -5.04
N ALA A 37 5.80 -6.42 -3.81
CA ALA A 37 6.09 -5.31 -2.94
C ALA A 37 7.45 -4.74 -3.33
N GLU A 38 7.71 -4.62 -4.63
CA GLU A 38 8.58 -3.57 -5.14
C GLU A 38 7.76 -2.27 -5.05
N GLY A 39 7.47 -1.89 -3.80
CA GLY A 39 6.70 -0.73 -3.45
C GLY A 39 7.55 0.50 -3.72
N TYR A 40 7.10 1.33 -4.64
CA TYR A 40 7.64 2.68 -4.89
C TYR A 40 7.36 3.65 -3.71
N GLY A 41 7.40 3.16 -2.47
CA GLY A 41 7.15 3.93 -1.26
C GLY A 41 8.46 4.15 -0.50
N VAL A 42 8.85 5.42 -0.33
CA VAL A 42 9.96 5.79 0.55
C VAL A 42 9.65 5.46 2.03
N PHE A 43 8.36 5.28 2.36
CA PHE A 43 7.87 4.99 3.70
C PHE A 43 6.98 3.75 3.70
N THR A 44 7.07 2.97 4.78
CA THR A 44 6.20 1.82 5.07
C THR A 44 5.79 1.84 6.54
N VAL A 45 4.62 1.29 6.86
CA VAL A 45 4.18 1.09 8.24
C VAL A 45 4.88 -0.17 8.78
N ARG A 46 5.52 -0.06 9.94
CA ARG A 46 6.20 -1.20 10.57
C ARG A 46 5.18 -2.25 11.00
N GLU A 47 5.42 -3.50 10.62
CA GLU A 47 4.60 -4.62 11.08
C GLU A 47 4.71 -4.83 12.61
N GLY A 48 3.65 -5.37 13.22
CA GLY A 48 3.61 -5.66 14.66
C GLY A 48 3.49 -4.44 15.57
N LEU A 49 3.20 -3.25 15.01
CA LEU A 49 2.79 -2.09 15.81
C LEU A 49 1.39 -2.30 16.38
N ASP A 50 1.23 -1.96 17.65
CA ASP A 50 -0.07 -1.90 18.30
C ASP A 50 -0.87 -0.67 17.82
N VAL A 51 -2.18 -0.71 18.03
CA VAL A 51 -3.11 0.34 17.60
C VAL A 51 -2.83 1.66 18.30
N GLU A 52 -2.41 1.64 19.57
CA GLU A 52 -2.08 2.85 20.32
C GLU A 52 -0.89 3.57 19.69
N THR A 53 0.20 2.87 19.40
CA THR A 53 1.38 3.46 18.74
C THR A 53 1.03 4.08 17.38
N LEU A 54 0.19 3.40 16.59
CA LEU A 54 -0.27 3.94 15.30
C LEU A 54 -1.09 5.22 15.47
N LEU A 55 -2.00 5.24 16.44
CA LEU A 55 -2.86 6.40 16.70
C LEU A 55 -2.09 7.57 17.35
N VAL A 56 -1.07 7.31 18.17
CA VAL A 56 -0.19 8.36 18.72
C VAL A 56 0.57 9.03 17.59
N ASN A 57 1.22 8.25 16.72
CA ASN A 57 1.92 8.80 15.56
C ASN A 57 0.98 9.61 14.65
N ALA A 58 -0.22 9.08 14.39
CA ALA A 58 -1.23 9.80 13.61
C ALA A 58 -1.67 11.11 14.28
N SER A 59 -1.76 11.15 15.62
CA SER A 59 -2.10 12.37 16.37
C SER A 59 -1.00 13.42 16.26
N ASP A 60 0.27 13.01 16.37
CA ASP A 60 1.43 13.89 16.25
C ASP A 60 1.56 14.47 14.83
N ASP A 61 1.32 13.65 13.80
CA ASP A 61 1.26 14.11 12.41
C ASP A 61 0.11 15.12 12.22
N LEU A 62 -1.06 14.86 12.79
CA LEU A 62 -2.19 15.77 12.72
C LEU A 62 -1.92 17.12 13.39
N ALA A 63 -1.33 17.10 14.59
CA ALA A 63 -0.94 18.31 15.30
C ALA A 63 0.09 19.12 14.49
N SER A 64 1.03 18.43 13.82
CA SER A 64 2.01 19.04 12.94
C SER A 64 1.36 19.71 11.73
N VAL A 65 0.45 19.02 11.03
CA VAL A 65 -0.27 19.58 9.88
C VAL A 65 -1.17 20.74 10.31
N GLN A 66 -1.80 20.66 11.49
CA GLN A 66 -2.61 21.75 12.02
C GLN A 66 -1.79 23.02 12.23
N ALA A 67 -0.57 22.89 12.80
CA ALA A 67 0.34 24.01 12.98
C ALA A 67 0.73 24.63 11.62
N LEU A 68 1.02 23.80 10.61
CA LEU A 68 1.36 24.25 9.26
C LEU A 68 0.20 24.96 8.56
N ALA A 69 -1.02 24.38 8.61
CA ALA A 69 -2.20 24.97 8.00
C ALA A 69 -2.58 26.29 8.67
N SER A 70 -2.49 26.36 10.00
CA SER A 70 -2.72 27.58 10.77
C SER A 70 -1.69 28.65 10.40
N HIS A 71 -0.40 28.30 10.36
CA HIS A 71 0.65 29.22 9.96
C HIS A 71 0.41 29.76 8.54
N LEU A 72 0.12 28.87 7.58
CA LEU A 72 -0.18 29.25 6.20
C LEU A 72 -1.38 30.20 6.10
N ALA A 73 -2.42 29.99 6.92
CA ALA A 73 -3.60 30.87 6.94
C ALA A 73 -3.26 32.31 7.35
N PHE A 74 -2.23 32.52 8.18
CA PHE A 74 -1.75 33.86 8.53
C PHE A 74 -0.93 34.51 7.41
N GLU A 75 -0.19 33.71 6.63
CA GLU A 75 0.71 34.20 5.57
C GLU A 75 0.01 34.61 4.26
N ILE A 76 -1.22 34.16 4.03
CA ILE A 76 -1.97 34.44 2.78
C ILE A 76 -3.26 35.20 3.05
N ASP A 77 -3.75 35.97 2.06
CA ASP A 77 -4.99 36.75 2.15
C ASP A 77 -6.10 36.23 1.21
N GLY A 78 -7.33 36.68 1.44
CA GLY A 78 -8.48 36.44 0.56
C GLY A 78 -9.00 35.00 0.59
N ASN A 79 -9.53 34.52 -0.55
CA ASN A 79 -10.14 33.20 -0.63
C ASN A 79 -9.20 32.03 -0.22
N PRO A 80 -7.90 32.02 -0.59
CA PRO A 80 -6.96 30.99 -0.12
C PRO A 80 -6.84 30.91 1.41
N ARG A 81 -6.90 32.04 2.13
CA ARG A 81 -6.91 32.06 3.61
C ARG A 81 -8.12 31.30 4.13
N SER A 82 -9.31 31.57 3.59
CA SER A 82 -10.54 30.89 3.99
C SER A 82 -10.46 29.38 3.78
N VAL A 83 -9.78 28.93 2.71
CA VAL A 83 -9.52 27.51 2.47
C VAL A 83 -8.58 26.93 3.53
N ALA A 84 -7.47 27.60 3.85
CA ALA A 84 -6.53 27.16 4.89
C ALA A 84 -7.17 27.09 6.29
N LEU A 85 -8.03 28.06 6.63
CA LEU A 85 -8.83 28.04 7.86
C LEU A 85 -9.86 26.89 7.85
N GLY A 86 -10.48 26.60 6.70
CA GLY A 86 -11.37 25.46 6.54
C GLY A 86 -10.66 24.12 6.77
N ILE A 87 -9.44 23.96 6.25
CA ILE A 87 -8.58 22.80 6.52
C ILE A 87 -8.28 22.71 8.02
N SER A 88 -7.86 23.80 8.64
CA SER A 88 -7.55 23.85 10.07
C SER A 88 -8.75 23.43 10.93
N ARG A 89 -9.96 23.83 10.55
CA ARG A 89 -11.19 23.44 11.24
C ARG A 89 -11.51 21.94 11.10
N MET A 90 -11.28 21.35 9.94
CA MET A 90 -11.48 19.91 9.73
C MET A 90 -10.48 19.08 10.54
N LEU A 91 -9.22 19.51 10.57
CA LEU A 91 -8.14 18.86 11.31
C LEU A 91 -8.40 18.85 12.83
N GLU A 92 -8.92 19.94 13.40
CA GLU A 92 -9.38 19.95 14.81
C GLU A 92 -10.41 18.84 15.08
N GLY A 93 -11.37 18.65 14.18
CA GLY A 93 -12.40 17.61 14.30
C GLY A 93 -11.80 16.20 14.23
N ILE A 94 -10.86 15.98 13.31
CA ILE A 94 -10.18 14.69 13.18
C ILE A 94 -9.29 14.42 14.41
N GLN A 95 -8.59 15.42 14.93
CA GLN A 95 -7.76 15.28 16.13
C GLN A 95 -8.58 14.80 17.33
N LEU A 96 -9.75 15.40 17.58
CA LEU A 96 -10.65 14.97 18.65
C LEU A 96 -11.12 13.51 18.49
N LEU A 97 -11.36 13.06 17.26
CA LEU A 97 -11.73 11.67 16.98
C LEU A 97 -10.57 10.71 17.27
N VAL A 98 -9.34 11.07 16.89
CA VAL A 98 -8.13 10.26 17.12
C VAL A 98 -7.79 10.22 18.62
N GLU A 99 -7.80 11.36 19.31
CA GLU A 99 -7.59 11.43 20.77
C GLU A 99 -8.64 10.59 21.53
N LYS A 100 -9.90 10.62 21.06
CA LYS A 100 -10.93 9.75 21.62
C LYS A 100 -10.64 8.28 21.36
N ALA A 101 -10.21 7.92 20.16
CA ALA A 101 -9.83 6.55 19.84
C ALA A 101 -8.65 6.09 20.71
N LEU A 102 -7.62 6.92 20.89
CA LEU A 102 -6.50 6.64 21.80
C LEU A 102 -6.96 6.33 23.22
N THR A 103 -7.81 7.22 23.76
CA THR A 103 -8.36 7.05 25.11
C THR A 103 -9.14 5.74 25.27
N LEU A 104 -9.86 5.31 24.22
CA LEU A 104 -10.63 4.06 24.24
C LEU A 104 -9.75 2.81 24.14
N ASN A 105 -8.54 2.91 23.56
CA ASN A 105 -7.61 1.79 23.46
C ASN A 105 -6.75 1.61 24.72
N GLN A 106 -6.76 2.58 25.64
CA GLN A 106 -6.04 2.55 26.90
C GLN A 106 -6.89 2.03 28.09
N ALA A 107 -8.17 1.70 27.86
CA ALA A 107 -9.14 1.27 28.87
C ALA A 107 -9.43 -0.24 28.77
#